data_AF-A0A6C0G8B2-F1
#
_entry.id   AF-A0A6C0G8B2-F1
#
_cell.length_a   1.000
_cell.length_b   1.000
_cell.length_c   1.000
_cell.angle_alpha   90.00
_cell.angle_beta   90.00
_cell.angle_gamma   90.00
#
_symmetry.space_group_name_H-M   'P 1'
#
loop_
_entity.id
_entity.type
_entity.pdbx_description
1 polymer ?
#
loop_
_entity_poly.entity_id
_entity_poly.type
_entity_poly.pdbx_seq_one_letter_code
_entity_poly.pdbx_strand_id
1 'polypeptide(L)'
;MVLFNTDRDYFECHEVMEELWLEEGRNLLYQGLLQAAVGLHHWRNENFSGAVKLFKQADSKLVQYPDEQMGIDLRRLRADVAGSLALLVGEEDRLLAPAFAPFRLVITDERLMMESEALAQMPLEQRLHPDA
;
A
#
# COMPACT_ATOMS: atom_id res chain seq x y z
N MET A 1 -0.04 -4.82 7.57
CA MET A 1 1.01 -3.84 7.92
C MET A 1 2.42 -4.38 7.71
N VAL A 2 2.75 -5.57 8.23
CA VAL A 2 4.09 -6.17 8.11
C VAL A 2 4.53 -6.39 6.66
N LEU A 3 3.69 -7.02 5.82
CA LEU A 3 3.96 -7.20 4.39
C LEU A 3 4.30 -5.89 3.67
N PHE A 4 3.61 -4.80 4.03
CA PHE A 4 3.78 -3.49 3.39
C PHE A 4 5.00 -2.73 3.92
N ASN A 5 5.12 -2.58 5.24
CA ASN A 5 6.11 -1.72 5.88
C ASN A 5 7.46 -2.41 6.12
N THR A 6 7.43 -3.69 6.49
CA THR A 6 8.59 -4.47 6.92
C THR A 6 9.16 -5.27 5.76
N ASP A 7 8.39 -6.25 5.25
CA ASP A 7 8.87 -7.11 4.16
C ASP A 7 8.95 -6.33 2.84
N ARG A 8 8.07 -5.32 2.71
CA ARG A 8 7.83 -4.60 1.46
C ARG A 8 7.52 -5.56 0.31
N ASP A 9 6.82 -6.65 0.62
CA ASP A 9 6.28 -7.57 -0.36
C ASP A 9 4.90 -7.08 -0.78
N TYR A 10 4.88 -6.23 -1.80
CA TYR A 10 3.64 -5.62 -2.27
C TYR A 10 2.79 -6.56 -3.11
N PHE A 11 3.35 -7.67 -3.60
CA PHE A 11 2.58 -8.69 -4.30
C PHE A 11 1.80 -9.51 -3.28
N GLU A 12 2.48 -10.03 -2.26
CA GLU A 12 1.82 -10.78 -1.19
C GLU A 12 0.84 -9.89 -0.40
N CYS A 13 1.20 -8.63 -0.18
CA CYS A 13 0.28 -7.65 0.42
C CYS A 13 -0.98 -7.44 -0.42
N HIS A 14 -0.88 -7.54 -1.76
CA HIS A 14 -2.04 -7.45 -2.64
C HIS A 14 -2.93 -8.68 -2.49
N GLU A 15 -2.38 -9.89 -2.53
CA GLU A 15 -3.16 -11.13 -2.43
C GLU A 15 -3.98 -11.17 -1.12
N VAL A 16 -3.32 -10.90 0.02
CA VAL A 16 -3.98 -10.88 1.33
C VAL A 16 -5.06 -9.78 1.42
N MET A 17 -4.78 -8.61 0.84
CA MET A 17 -5.76 -7.51 0.84
C MET A 17 -6.93 -7.77 -0.13
N GLU A 18 -6.72 -8.56 -1.20
CA GLU A 18 -7.77 -8.87 -2.17
C GLU A 18 -8.81 -9.80 -1.53
N GLU A 19 -8.35 -10.82 -0.81
CA GLU A 19 -9.21 -11.69 -0.01
C GLU A 19 -10.04 -10.88 0.98
N LEU A 20 -9.39 -10.04 1.80
CA LEU A 20 -10.09 -9.18 2.76
C LEU A 20 -11.10 -8.25 2.08
N TRP A 21 -10.74 -7.64 0.94
CA TRP A 21 -11.64 -6.76 0.20
C TRP A 21 -12.89 -7.49 -0.28
N LEU A 22 -12.76 -8.74 -0.73
CA LEU A 22 -13.88 -9.56 -1.17
C LEU A 22 -14.79 -9.97 0.00
N GLU A 23 -14.21 -10.36 1.13
CA GLU A 23 -14.94 -10.74 2.35
C GLU A 23 -15.71 -9.56 2.96
N GLU A 24 -15.10 -8.38 2.95
CA GLU A 24 -15.66 -7.14 3.51
C GLU A 24 -16.63 -6.42 2.55
N GLY A 25 -17.32 -7.20 1.71
CA GLY A 25 -18.38 -6.69 0.82
C GLY A 25 -17.90 -5.68 -0.22
N ARG A 26 -16.62 -5.76 -0.61
CA ARG A 26 -15.97 -4.85 -1.57
C ARG A 26 -15.87 -3.39 -1.13
N ASN A 27 -15.63 -3.15 0.16
CA ASN A 27 -15.43 -1.80 0.71
C ASN A 27 -14.36 -0.99 -0.06
N LEU A 28 -14.67 0.27 -0.39
CA LEU A 28 -13.77 1.15 -1.16
C LEU A 28 -12.47 1.49 -0.42
N LEU A 29 -12.47 1.45 0.92
CA LEU A 29 -11.26 1.69 1.73
C LEU A 29 -10.24 0.59 1.49
N TYR A 30 -10.64 -0.67 1.65
CA TYR A 30 -9.77 -1.82 1.40
C TYR A 30 -9.32 -1.84 -0.06
N GLN A 31 -10.20 -1.52 -1.00
CA GLN A 31 -9.83 -1.41 -2.41
C GLN A 31 -8.77 -0.31 -2.65
N GLY A 32 -8.91 0.85 -2.00
CA GLY A 32 -7.94 1.95 -2.10
C GLY A 32 -6.57 1.59 -1.52
N LEU A 33 -6.55 0.94 -0.35
CA LEU A 33 -5.33 0.44 0.29
C LEU A 33 -4.64 -0.64 -0.55
N LEU A 34 -5.40 -1.60 -1.07
CA LEU A 34 -4.93 -2.63 -2.00
C LEU A 34 -4.30 -1.98 -3.24
N GLN A 35 -4.98 -1.00 -3.83
CA GLN A 35 -4.49 -0.31 -5.02
C GLN A 35 -3.21 0.49 -4.78
N ALA A 36 -3.02 1.04 -3.58
CA ALA A 36 -1.74 1.65 -3.20
C ALA A 36 -0.61 0.61 -3.13
N ALA A 37 -0.87 -0.59 -2.57
CA ALA A 37 0.10 -1.67 -2.52
C ALA A 37 0.47 -2.18 -3.93
N VAL A 38 -0.52 -2.57 -4.75
CA VAL A 38 -0.24 -3.05 -6.11
C VAL A 38 0.35 -1.95 -7.00
N GLY A 39 0.03 -0.67 -6.75
CA GLY A 39 0.69 0.45 -7.41
C GLY A 39 2.20 0.50 -7.16
N LEU A 40 2.64 0.25 -5.92
CA LEU A 40 4.05 0.13 -5.56
C LEU A 40 4.72 -1.10 -6.19
N HIS A 41 4.00 -2.22 -6.26
CA HIS A 41 4.48 -3.43 -6.96
C HIS A 41 4.78 -3.11 -8.44
N HIS A 42 3.83 -2.45 -9.13
CA HIS A 42 4.02 -2.04 -10.52
C HIS A 42 5.18 -1.06 -10.69
N TRP A 43 5.34 -0.07 -9.80
CA TRP A 43 6.46 0.86 -9.89
C TRP A 43 7.80 0.14 -9.68
N ARG A 44 7.90 -0.76 -8.70
CA ARG A 44 9.12 -1.55 -8.46
C ARG A 44 9.54 -2.36 -9.69
N ASN A 45 8.57 -2.85 -10.47
CA ASN A 45 8.80 -3.62 -11.69
C ASN A 45 8.87 -2.75 -12.96
N GLU A 46 9.12 -1.45 -12.81
CA GLU A 46 9.24 -0.47 -13.91
C GLU A 46 7.99 -0.37 -14.80
N ASN A 47 6.85 -0.88 -14.33
CA ASN A 47 5.55 -0.72 -14.98
C ASN A 47 4.91 0.60 -14.54
N PHE A 48 5.49 1.71 -15.01
CA PHE A 48 5.10 3.05 -14.59
C PHE A 48 3.66 3.41 -14.98
N SER A 49 3.20 3.00 -16.16
CA SER A 49 1.83 3.25 -16.61
C SER A 49 0.81 2.53 -15.73
N GLY A 50 1.10 1.28 -15.35
CA GLY A 50 0.32 0.51 -14.39
C GLY A 50 0.31 1.17 -13.00
N ALA A 51 1.48 1.59 -12.52
CA ALA A 51 1.61 2.28 -11.23
C ALA A 51 0.79 3.57 -11.20
N VAL A 52 0.90 4.43 -12.22
CA VAL A 52 0.12 5.68 -12.33
C VAL A 52 -1.38 5.41 -12.34
N LYS A 53 -1.83 4.40 -13.10
CA LYS A 53 -3.24 4.02 -13.14
C LYS A 53 -3.75 3.61 -11.74
N LEU A 54 -3.01 2.76 -11.05
CA LEU A 54 -3.39 2.24 -9.73
C LEU A 54 -3.35 3.33 -8.66
N PHE A 55 -2.33 4.19 -8.65
CA PHE A 55 -2.24 5.31 -7.73
C PHE A 55 -3.37 6.33 -7.92
N LYS A 56 -3.77 6.64 -9.16
CA LYS A 56 -4.96 7.49 -9.40
C LYS A 56 -6.24 6.87 -8.86
N GLN A 57 -6.37 5.54 -8.97
CA GLN A 57 -7.54 4.83 -8.47
C GLN A 57 -7.54 4.69 -6.94
N ALA A 58 -6.37 4.54 -6.33
CA ALA A 58 -6.20 4.55 -4.88
C ALA A 58 -6.57 5.91 -4.31
N ASP A 59 -6.02 6.99 -4.86
CA ASP A 59 -6.27 8.37 -4.44
C ASP A 59 -7.78 8.71 -4.48
N SER A 60 -8.46 8.40 -5.59
CA SER A 60 -9.89 8.68 -5.74
C SER A 60 -10.80 7.94 -4.77
N LYS A 61 -10.34 6.83 -4.19
CA LYS A 61 -11.06 6.09 -3.13
C LYS A 61 -10.69 6.61 -1.75
N LEU A 62 -9.39 6.74 -1.47
CA LEU A 62 -8.89 7.13 -0.15
C LEU A 62 -9.29 8.55 0.24
N VAL A 63 -9.46 9.47 -0.74
CA VAL A 63 -9.91 10.84 -0.47
C VAL A 63 -11.31 10.94 0.14
N GLN A 64 -12.12 9.87 0.05
CA GLN A 64 -13.48 9.83 0.60
C GLN A 64 -13.50 9.55 2.11
N TYR A 65 -12.35 9.20 2.70
CA TYR A 65 -12.22 8.84 4.11
C TYR A 65 -11.52 9.96 4.90
N PRO A 66 -11.73 10.02 6.23
CA PRO A 66 -11.02 10.97 7.09
C PRO A 66 -9.49 10.78 7.04
N ASP A 67 -8.77 11.79 7.52
CA ASP A 67 -7.30 11.77 7.57
C ASP A 67 -6.74 10.57 8.36
N GLU A 68 -7.51 10.06 9.32
CA GLU A 68 -7.21 8.87 10.08
C GLU A 68 -8.37 7.88 10.01
N GLN A 69 -8.08 6.62 9.73
CA GLN A 69 -9.08 5.57 9.64
C GLN A 69 -8.43 4.20 9.88
N MET A 70 -9.09 3.31 10.63
CA MET A 70 -8.56 1.99 11.02
C MET A 70 -7.17 2.04 11.69
N GLY A 71 -6.85 3.12 12.41
CA GLY A 71 -5.54 3.29 13.05
C GLY A 71 -4.40 3.60 12.08
N ILE A 72 -4.71 4.13 10.88
CA ILE A 72 -3.74 4.50 9.84
C ILE A 72 -3.90 5.97 9.49
N ASP A 73 -2.79 6.71 9.37
CA ASP A 73 -2.76 8.07 8.81
C ASP A 73 -2.92 8.01 7.28
N LEU A 74 -4.17 8.08 6.82
CA LEU A 74 -4.54 8.13 5.42
C LEU A 74 -4.13 9.45 4.75
N ARG A 75 -3.99 10.55 5.51
CA ARG A 75 -3.45 11.80 4.97
C ARG A 75 -2.00 11.61 4.52
N ARG A 76 -1.17 10.94 5.31
CA ARG A 76 0.22 10.63 4.94
C ARG A 76 0.27 9.72 3.72
N LEU A 77 -0.54 8.65 3.70
CA LEU A 77 -0.63 7.74 2.54
C LEU A 77 -1.03 8.49 1.26
N ARG A 78 -2.07 9.33 1.32
CA ARG A 78 -2.47 10.16 0.16
C ARG A 78 -1.36 11.11 -0.29
N ALA A 79 -0.61 11.69 0.63
CA ALA A 79 0.54 12.54 0.29
C ALA A 79 1.65 11.75 -0.43
N ASP A 80 1.96 10.53 0.03
CA ASP A 80 2.94 9.65 -0.61
C ASP A 80 2.47 9.22 -2.02
N VAL A 81 1.19 8.88 -2.18
CA VAL A 81 0.57 8.57 -3.48
C VAL A 81 0.63 9.78 -4.43
N ALA A 82 0.24 10.97 -3.96
CA ALA A 82 0.25 12.19 -4.77
C ALA A 82 1.67 12.58 -5.20
N GLY A 83 2.64 12.51 -4.30
CA GLY A 83 4.05 12.76 -4.61
C GLY A 83 4.59 11.78 -5.66
N SER A 84 4.20 10.52 -5.57
CA SER A 84 4.57 9.48 -6.53
C SER A 84 3.92 9.70 -7.89
N LEU A 85 2.65 10.13 -7.94
CA LEU A 85 2.00 10.51 -9.19
C LEU A 85 2.71 11.67 -9.87
N ALA A 86 3.07 12.72 -9.12
CA ALA A 86 3.82 13.85 -9.67
C ALA A 86 5.19 13.41 -10.21
N LEU A 87 5.86 12.50 -9.50
CA LEU A 87 7.13 11.94 -9.95
C LEU A 87 6.94 11.10 -11.22
N LEU A 88 5.99 10.16 -11.24
CA LEU A 88 5.83 9.19 -12.33
C LEU A 88 5.22 9.77 -13.61
N VAL A 89 4.43 10.84 -13.51
CA VAL A 89 3.84 11.55 -14.66
C VAL A 89 4.79 12.61 -15.22
N GLY A 90 5.81 13.02 -14.44
CA GLY A 90 6.73 14.09 -14.84
C GLY A 90 7.71 13.70 -15.95
N GLU A 91 7.78 14.60 -16.96
CA GLU A 91 8.63 14.70 -18.14
C GLU A 91 8.99 13.42 -18.92
N GLU A 92 8.38 13.30 -20.10
CA GLU A 92 8.64 12.30 -21.15
C GLU A 92 10.10 12.27 -21.63
N ASP A 93 10.89 13.30 -21.31
CA ASP A 93 12.30 13.49 -21.71
C ASP A 93 13.31 13.23 -20.59
N ARG A 94 12.90 12.53 -19.51
CA ARG A 94 13.83 12.19 -18.42
C ARG A 94 14.98 11.30 -18.89
N LEU A 95 16.20 11.75 -18.62
CA LEU A 95 17.44 10.97 -18.80
C LEU A 95 17.51 9.72 -17.92
N LEU A 96 16.79 9.70 -16.80
CA LEU A 96 16.80 8.60 -15.82
C LEU A 96 15.37 8.23 -15.43
N ALA A 97 15.10 6.93 -15.36
CA ALA A 97 13.84 6.41 -14.86
C ALA A 97 13.62 6.84 -13.39
N PRO A 98 12.38 7.13 -12.98
CA PRO A 98 12.08 7.50 -11.60
C PRO A 98 12.42 6.35 -10.65
N ALA A 99 13.40 6.58 -9.78
CA ALA A 99 13.83 5.60 -8.80
C ALA A 99 12.67 5.18 -7.88
N PHE A 100 12.53 3.88 -7.67
CA PHE A 100 11.50 3.32 -6.80
C PHE A 100 11.60 3.87 -5.37
N ALA A 101 10.49 4.38 -4.84
CA ALA A 101 10.39 4.85 -3.46
C ALA A 101 9.29 4.08 -2.71
N PRO A 102 9.62 3.29 -1.67
CA PRO A 102 8.62 2.59 -0.87
C PRO A 102 7.83 3.57 -0.01
N PHE A 103 6.56 3.31 0.19
CA PHE A 103 5.77 4.02 1.20
C PHE A 103 5.99 3.38 2.57
N ARG A 104 5.73 4.15 3.62
CA ARG A 104 5.61 3.65 4.98
C ARG A 104 4.26 4.08 5.52
N LEU A 105 3.36 3.13 5.73
CA LEU A 105 2.09 3.39 6.42
C LEU A 105 2.39 3.82 7.84
N VAL A 106 1.89 5.00 8.21
CA VAL A 106 1.97 5.51 9.58
C VAL A 106 0.79 4.95 10.35
N ILE A 107 1.09 4.18 11.39
CA ILE A 107 0.12 3.56 12.28
C ILE A 107 -0.10 4.52 13.44
N THR A 108 -1.33 4.97 13.64
CA THR A 108 -1.74 5.88 14.72
C THR A 108 -2.28 5.14 15.94
N ASP A 109 -2.82 3.93 15.74
CA ASP A 109 -3.32 3.08 16.82
C ASP A 109 -2.17 2.29 17.48
N GLU A 110 -1.98 2.49 18.78
CA GLU A 110 -0.89 1.86 19.55
C GLU A 110 -1.01 0.32 19.58
N ARG A 111 -2.23 -0.23 19.63
CA ARG A 111 -2.43 -1.68 19.68
C ARG A 111 -2.08 -2.30 18.34
N LEU A 112 -2.54 -1.71 17.24
CA LEU A 112 -2.20 -2.13 15.89
C LEU A 112 -0.68 -2.03 15.64
N MET A 113 -0.02 -1.02 16.20
CA MET A 113 1.43 -0.88 16.12
C MET A 113 2.13 -2.05 16.82
N MET A 114 1.77 -2.32 18.08
CA MET A 114 2.34 -3.43 18.87
C MET A 114 2.08 -4.79 18.20
N GLU A 115 0.87 -5.02 17.71
CA GLU A 115 0.51 -6.26 17.00
C GLU A 115 1.32 -6.42 15.71
N SER A 116 1.48 -5.34 14.94
CA SER A 116 2.31 -5.35 13.74
C SER A 116 3.78 -5.62 14.06
N GLU A 117 4.31 -5.08 15.16
CA GLU A 117 5.69 -5.31 15.59
C GLU A 117 5.92 -6.75 16.04
N ALA A 118 4.99 -7.30 16.82
CA ALA A 118 5.04 -8.70 17.26
C ALA A 118 4.95 -9.65 16.07
N LEU A 119 4.02 -9.42 15.15
CA LEU A 119 3.86 -10.23 13.94
C LEU A 119 5.11 -10.16 13.05
N ALA A 120 5.79 -9.01 12.98
CA ALA A 120 7.04 -8.86 12.22
C ALA A 120 8.20 -9.72 12.73
N GLN A 121 8.13 -10.25 13.96
CA GLN A 121 9.14 -11.18 14.49
C GLN A 121 8.90 -12.64 14.05
N MET A 122 7.77 -12.93 13.41
CA MET A 122 7.41 -14.29 12.99
C MET A 122 7.83 -14.54 11.53
N PRO A 123 8.28 -15.76 11.17
CA PRO A 123 8.46 -16.17 9.78
C PRO A 123 7.21 -15.95 8.92
N LEU A 124 7.37 -15.63 7.63
CA LEU A 124 6.26 -15.30 6.74
C LEU A 124 5.22 -16.45 6.66
N GLU A 125 5.70 -17.68 6.60
CA GLU A 125 4.87 -18.88 6.49
C GLU A 125 3.93 -19.01 7.70
N GLN A 126 4.44 -18.72 8.89
CA GLN A 126 3.66 -18.75 10.14
C GLN A 126 2.67 -17.60 10.26
N ARG A 127 2.89 -16.50 9.52
CA ARG A 127 1.97 -15.35 9.49
C ARG A 127 0.78 -15.57 8.57
N LEU A 128 1.02 -16.18 7.40
CA LEU A 128 0.00 -16.41 6.38
C LEU A 128 -0.78 -17.71 6.62
N HIS A 129 -0.12 -18.72 7.18
CA HIS A 129 -0.69 -20.05 7.43
C HIS A 129 -0.36 -20.51 8.85
N PRO A 130 -1.04 -19.97 9.87
CA PRO A 130 -0.73 -20.28 11.27
C PRO A 130 -0.98 -21.74 11.67
N ASP A 131 -1.74 -22.49 10.86
CA ASP A 131 -2.09 -23.90 11.10
C ASP A 131 -1.26 -24.91 10.24
N ALA A 132 -0.22 -24.46 9.54
CA ALA A 132 0.62 -25.30 8.66
C ALA A 132 1.79 -25.99 9.36
#